data_AF-A0A3A0BAJ4-F1
#
_entry.id   AF-A0A3A0BAJ4-F1
#
_cell.length_a   1.000
_cell.length_b   1.000
_cell.length_c   1.000
_cell.angle_alpha   90.00
_cell.angle_beta   90.00
_cell.angle_gamma   90.00
#
_symmetry.space_group_name_H-M   'P 1'
#
loop_
_entity.id
_entity.type
_entity.pdbx_description
1 polymer ?
#
loop_
_entity_poly.entity_id
_entity_poly.type
_entity_poly.pdbx_seq_one_letter_code
_entity_poly.pdbx_strand_id
1 'polypeptide(L)'
;MIYDCIIIGAGPAGLIASVQLKRDNFNVLLIEKNAIGGLLKNSNLVENYLGFPNGITGTELVKVFKNQLRSSGLNPIHAEVKKISSTGNIYSVVTEVKSYKSYAVLIASGTMPKMLSVKGEAELIGKKVFYEIASLPETLNCTSVLVIGGGDVAFDYALNLKSRGYNPFIVMRHQPKCLGVLQKRAAAESIPYLINQNIIEITESGDAVFTICEGITFKSELILVAVGRDPVLPEINEASSKGIFYAGDVINADYRQVHIATGDGLKAAMKISKFLNQKMKIVKEIGNEKLAKVFIGNIRGRNVEFAESIQPPLPRNEKWVITISCLFGCPVKCLMCDAGQEYCGKLDLDDMLEQIDHAVMRFYPDRNIQVKKFKIQFARMGEPAFNPAVLDVLEELPKRYVAPGLIPSVSTIGPKVSSDFFEKLLDIKNRLYANGKFQMQFSIHTSDVQKRDTLMPIKKMSFPEIAEFGERFFNPGDRKITLNFIVMKGYPIEPAILRSIFQPEVFIIKLTPLNPTINARNNSLETELDPDNKSTVSSLVDKFRFFGFDTLVSIGDTGENEIGSNCGQYVSVLKSTQYQN
;
A
#
# COMPACT_ATOMS: atom_id res chain seq x y z
N MET A 1 -3.56 7.09 6.48
CA MET A 1 -3.42 5.63 6.67
C MET A 1 -3.42 4.99 5.29
N ILE A 2 -2.58 3.99 5.05
CA ILE A 2 -2.56 3.17 3.81
C ILE A 2 -3.02 1.77 4.23
N TYR A 3 -3.93 1.18 3.46
CA TYR A 3 -4.40 -0.19 3.68
C TYR A 3 -3.55 -1.18 2.86
N ASP A 4 -3.45 -2.42 3.32
CA ASP A 4 -2.80 -3.45 2.53
C ASP A 4 -3.64 -3.79 1.30
N CYS A 5 -4.95 -3.90 1.50
CA CYS A 5 -5.91 -4.11 0.42
C CYS A 5 -7.20 -3.31 0.64
N ILE A 6 -7.70 -2.68 -0.42
CA ILE A 6 -9.07 -2.15 -0.48
C ILE A 6 -9.90 -3.10 -1.32
N ILE A 7 -11.02 -3.56 -0.78
CA ILE A 7 -11.99 -4.43 -1.46
C ILE A 7 -13.23 -3.61 -1.79
N ILE A 8 -13.65 -3.64 -3.05
CA ILE A 8 -14.79 -2.90 -3.57
C ILE A 8 -15.93 -3.88 -3.84
N GLY A 9 -17.01 -3.78 -3.07
CA GLY A 9 -18.18 -4.64 -3.14
C GLY A 9 -18.24 -5.68 -2.02
N ALA A 10 -19.35 -5.70 -1.29
CA ALA A 10 -19.66 -6.64 -0.20
C ALA A 10 -20.68 -7.70 -0.62
N GLY A 11 -20.56 -8.20 -1.86
CA GLY A 11 -21.17 -9.45 -2.30
C GLY A 11 -20.37 -10.68 -1.81
N PRO A 12 -20.79 -11.91 -2.17
CA PRO A 12 -20.14 -13.14 -1.69
C PRO A 12 -18.62 -13.16 -1.92
N ALA A 13 -18.15 -12.71 -3.09
CA ALA A 13 -16.73 -12.66 -3.44
C ALA A 13 -15.93 -11.71 -2.52
N GLY A 14 -16.40 -10.47 -2.35
CA GLY A 14 -15.72 -9.49 -1.51
C GLY A 14 -15.75 -9.87 -0.03
N LEU A 15 -16.84 -10.47 0.44
CA LEU A 15 -16.98 -10.91 1.83
C LEU A 15 -15.97 -11.98 2.20
N ILE A 16 -15.89 -13.08 1.43
CA ILE A 16 -14.93 -14.14 1.74
C ILE A 16 -13.48 -13.68 1.56
N ALA A 17 -13.21 -12.82 0.58
CA ALA A 17 -11.88 -12.24 0.39
C ALA A 17 -11.46 -11.38 1.60
N SER A 18 -12.40 -10.60 2.13
CA SER A 18 -12.20 -9.77 3.32
C SER A 18 -11.87 -10.62 4.55
N VAL A 19 -12.65 -11.67 4.77
CA VAL A 19 -12.43 -12.63 5.87
C VAL A 19 -11.07 -13.31 5.73
N GLN A 20 -10.72 -13.79 4.54
CA GLN A 20 -9.44 -14.47 4.33
C GLN A 20 -8.25 -13.53 4.53
N LEU A 21 -8.26 -12.32 3.96
CA LEU A 21 -7.16 -11.37 4.13
C LEU A 21 -7.00 -10.92 5.59
N LYS A 22 -8.09 -10.83 6.36
CA LYS A 22 -8.00 -10.58 7.81
C LYS A 22 -7.40 -11.76 8.57
N ARG A 23 -7.72 -13.00 8.20
CA ARG A 23 -7.07 -14.19 8.77
C ARG A 23 -5.57 -14.22 8.49
N ASP A 24 -5.16 -13.67 7.36
CA ASP A 24 -3.75 -13.48 6.99
C ASP A 24 -3.11 -12.24 7.67
N ASN A 25 -3.79 -11.62 8.65
CA ASN A 25 -3.36 -10.44 9.42
C ASN A 25 -3.16 -9.14 8.60
N PHE A 26 -3.75 -9.02 7.41
CA PHE A 26 -3.69 -7.76 6.66
C PHE A 26 -4.69 -6.70 7.17
N ASN A 27 -4.30 -5.43 7.04
CA ASN A 27 -5.17 -4.28 7.23
C ASN A 27 -6.02 -4.05 5.97
N VAL A 28 -7.29 -4.42 6.04
CA VAL A 28 -8.22 -4.44 4.90
C VAL A 28 -9.32 -3.39 5.10
N LEU A 29 -9.64 -2.67 4.02
CA LEU A 29 -10.83 -1.83 3.95
C LEU A 29 -11.84 -2.43 2.96
N LEU A 30 -13.05 -2.71 3.43
CA LEU A 30 -14.17 -3.13 2.58
C LEU A 30 -15.09 -1.92 2.33
N ILE A 31 -15.35 -1.59 1.06
CA ILE A 31 -16.23 -0.51 0.66
C ILE A 31 -17.45 -1.09 -0.05
N GLU A 32 -18.65 -0.72 0.39
CA GLU A 32 -19.92 -1.16 -0.18
C GLU A 32 -20.84 0.03 -0.43
N LYS A 33 -21.41 0.14 -1.64
CA LYS A 33 -22.27 1.28 -1.99
C LYS A 33 -23.71 1.16 -1.53
N ASN A 34 -24.19 -0.07 -1.33
CA ASN A 34 -25.55 -0.39 -0.93
C ASN A 34 -25.51 -1.13 0.41
N ALA A 35 -25.84 -2.42 0.38
CA ALA A 35 -25.93 -3.28 1.54
C ALA A 35 -25.15 -4.57 1.31
N ILE A 36 -24.61 -5.11 2.40
CA ILE A 36 -23.93 -6.41 2.40
C ILE A 36 -24.87 -7.49 1.86
N GLY A 37 -24.35 -8.31 0.96
CA GLY A 37 -25.02 -9.49 0.41
C GLY A 37 -25.04 -9.54 -1.12
N GLY A 38 -24.85 -8.40 -1.79
CA GLY A 38 -24.88 -8.34 -3.25
C GLY A 38 -26.23 -8.83 -3.80
N LEU A 39 -26.20 -9.72 -4.82
CA LEU A 39 -27.41 -10.21 -5.48
C LEU A 39 -28.21 -11.24 -4.67
N LEU A 40 -27.60 -11.86 -3.65
CA LEU A 40 -28.26 -12.88 -2.83
C LEU A 40 -29.54 -12.39 -2.19
N LYS A 41 -29.63 -11.09 -1.85
CA LYS A 41 -30.84 -10.49 -1.27
C LYS A 41 -32.08 -10.64 -2.16
N ASN A 42 -31.89 -10.91 -3.46
CA ASN A 42 -32.96 -11.05 -4.43
C ASN A 42 -33.41 -12.50 -4.65
N SER A 43 -32.65 -13.48 -4.15
CA SER A 43 -32.91 -14.91 -4.39
C SER A 43 -34.02 -15.43 -3.49
N ASN A 44 -34.96 -16.19 -4.07
CA ASN A 44 -36.01 -16.87 -3.32
C ASN A 44 -35.42 -17.97 -2.44
N LEU A 45 -34.74 -18.93 -3.07
CA LEU A 45 -34.15 -20.09 -2.42
C LEU A 45 -32.83 -20.45 -3.10
N VAL A 46 -31.78 -20.60 -2.30
CA VAL A 46 -30.45 -21.02 -2.73
C VAL A 46 -30.25 -22.47 -2.34
N GLU A 47 -30.28 -23.36 -3.33
CA GLU A 47 -30.24 -24.82 -3.11
C GLU A 47 -28.88 -25.44 -3.45
N ASN A 48 -28.06 -24.73 -4.22
CA ASN A 48 -26.75 -25.18 -4.63
C ASN A 48 -25.61 -24.64 -3.74
N TYR A 49 -25.94 -24.10 -2.55
CA TYR A 49 -24.94 -23.70 -1.55
C TYR A 49 -24.74 -24.83 -0.53
N LEU A 50 -23.52 -25.37 -0.48
CA LEU A 50 -23.19 -26.57 0.28
C LEU A 50 -23.24 -26.25 1.77
N GLY A 51 -23.83 -27.14 2.56
CA GLY A 51 -24.09 -26.94 3.99
C GLY A 51 -25.55 -26.66 4.32
N PHE A 52 -26.40 -26.39 3.30
CA PHE A 52 -27.84 -26.19 3.47
C PHE A 52 -28.62 -27.25 2.66
N PRO A 53 -28.80 -28.48 3.20
CA PRO A 53 -29.39 -29.59 2.46
C PRO A 53 -30.84 -29.35 2.01
N ASN A 54 -31.56 -28.49 2.73
CA ASN A 54 -32.93 -28.10 2.40
C ASN A 54 -33.00 -26.76 1.63
N GLY A 55 -31.84 -26.26 1.16
CA GLY A 55 -31.68 -24.89 0.70
C GLY A 55 -31.74 -23.86 1.83
N ILE A 56 -31.50 -22.60 1.48
CA ILE A 56 -31.58 -21.45 2.38
C ILE A 56 -32.05 -20.23 1.61
N THR A 57 -32.86 -19.36 2.20
CA THR A 57 -33.25 -18.12 1.51
C THR A 57 -32.04 -17.22 1.32
N GLY A 58 -32.05 -16.42 0.25
CA GLY A 58 -30.97 -15.48 0.00
C GLY A 58 -30.72 -14.50 1.16
N THR A 59 -31.79 -14.05 1.81
CA THR A 59 -31.72 -13.16 2.99
C THR A 59 -31.11 -13.83 4.22
N GLU A 60 -31.41 -15.10 4.48
CA GLU A 60 -30.82 -15.83 5.61
C GLU A 60 -29.34 -16.14 5.36
N LEU A 61 -28.98 -16.50 4.13
CA LEU A 61 -27.57 -16.70 3.77
C LEU A 61 -26.75 -15.41 3.94
N VAL A 62 -27.33 -14.25 3.58
CA VAL A 62 -26.69 -12.95 3.83
C VAL A 62 -26.53 -12.67 5.34
N LYS A 63 -27.48 -13.07 6.19
CA LYS A 63 -27.32 -12.95 7.65
C LYS A 63 -26.15 -13.80 8.15
N VAL A 64 -25.99 -15.02 7.64
CA VAL A 64 -24.84 -15.89 7.95
C VAL A 64 -23.53 -15.20 7.56
N PHE A 65 -23.43 -14.64 6.35
CA PHE A 65 -22.23 -13.95 5.90
C PHE A 65 -21.92 -12.69 6.71
N LYS A 66 -22.94 -11.90 7.07
CA LYS A 66 -22.79 -10.72 7.94
C LYS A 66 -22.19 -11.10 9.29
N ASN A 67 -22.66 -12.19 9.89
CA ASN A 67 -22.15 -12.67 11.17
C ASN A 67 -20.68 -13.08 11.06
N GLN A 68 -20.30 -13.80 10.00
CA GLN A 68 -18.90 -14.18 9.77
C GLN A 68 -17.98 -12.96 9.57
N LEU A 69 -18.43 -11.95 8.81
CA LEU A 69 -17.68 -10.71 8.60
C LEU A 69 -17.47 -9.96 9.93
N ARG A 70 -18.53 -9.84 10.76
CA ARG A 70 -18.47 -9.19 12.07
C ARG A 70 -17.51 -9.91 13.01
N SER A 71 -17.54 -11.24 13.08
CA SER A 71 -16.60 -12.03 13.87
C SER A 71 -15.14 -11.87 13.43
N SER A 72 -14.89 -11.43 12.19
CA SER A 72 -13.56 -11.11 11.68
C SER A 72 -13.10 -9.68 12.01
N GLY A 73 -13.91 -8.91 12.75
CA GLY A 73 -13.61 -7.54 13.15
C GLY A 73 -13.72 -6.51 12.01
N LEU A 74 -14.44 -6.83 10.94
CA LEU A 74 -14.62 -5.95 9.79
C LEU A 74 -16.02 -5.36 9.72
N ASN A 75 -16.07 -4.05 9.43
CA ASN A 75 -17.29 -3.34 9.09
C ASN A 75 -17.07 -2.60 7.77
N PRO A 76 -17.93 -2.81 6.75
CA PRO A 76 -17.80 -2.07 5.50
C PRO A 76 -18.03 -0.58 5.70
N ILE A 77 -17.32 0.24 4.94
CA ILE A 77 -17.68 1.64 4.77
C ILE A 77 -18.76 1.73 3.70
N HIS A 78 -19.81 2.48 3.99
CA HIS A 78 -20.86 2.79 3.04
C HIS A 78 -20.41 3.93 2.11
N ALA A 79 -20.02 3.61 0.88
CA ALA A 79 -19.63 4.58 -0.13
C ALA A 79 -19.60 3.95 -1.54
N GLU A 80 -19.80 4.75 -2.58
CA GLU A 80 -19.55 4.34 -3.95
C GLU A 80 -18.12 4.72 -4.38
N VAL A 81 -17.39 3.76 -4.94
CA VAL A 81 -16.10 4.01 -5.59
C VAL A 81 -16.35 4.45 -7.02
N LYS A 82 -15.87 5.64 -7.38
CA LYS A 82 -16.00 6.19 -8.73
C LYS A 82 -14.76 5.92 -9.57
N LYS A 83 -13.59 6.06 -8.95
CA LYS A 83 -12.31 6.04 -9.67
C LYS A 83 -11.21 5.38 -8.87
N ILE A 84 -10.33 4.68 -9.56
CA ILE A 84 -9.06 4.16 -9.05
C ILE A 84 -7.95 4.80 -9.87
N SER A 85 -6.98 5.41 -9.21
CA SER A 85 -5.76 5.90 -9.84
C SER A 85 -4.52 5.40 -9.11
N SER A 86 -3.36 5.38 -9.76
CA SER A 86 -2.10 5.00 -9.10
C SER A 86 -1.09 6.13 -9.10
N THR A 87 -0.33 6.22 -8.00
CA THR A 87 0.90 7.03 -7.93
C THR A 87 1.99 6.11 -7.42
N GLY A 88 2.74 5.55 -8.36
CA GLY A 88 3.68 4.49 -8.05
C GLY A 88 3.01 3.17 -7.65
N ASN A 89 3.34 2.61 -6.48
CA ASN A 89 2.76 1.35 -5.96
C ASN A 89 1.55 1.55 -5.05
N ILE A 90 1.09 2.80 -4.92
CA ILE A 90 -0.05 3.13 -4.08
C ILE A 90 -1.23 3.45 -4.99
N TYR A 91 -2.30 2.68 -4.83
CA TYR A 91 -3.60 2.96 -5.42
C TYR A 91 -4.33 3.98 -4.57
N SER A 92 -4.92 4.96 -5.23
CA SER A 92 -5.86 5.91 -4.67
C SER A 92 -7.26 5.53 -5.14
N VAL A 93 -8.09 5.06 -4.22
CA VAL A 93 -9.48 4.68 -4.45
C VAL A 93 -10.38 5.85 -4.05
N VAL A 94 -10.95 6.52 -5.05
CA VAL A 94 -11.73 7.74 -4.90
C VAL A 94 -13.21 7.39 -4.77
N THR A 95 -13.79 7.83 -3.66
CA THR A 95 -15.24 7.80 -3.42
C THR A 95 -15.82 9.21 -3.56
N GLU A 96 -17.15 9.33 -3.47
CA GLU A 96 -17.82 10.64 -3.50
C GLU A 96 -17.40 11.58 -2.35
N VAL A 97 -16.96 11.02 -1.22
CA VAL A 97 -16.63 11.79 -0.01
C VAL A 97 -15.13 12.02 0.14
N LYS A 98 -14.32 10.97 -0.07
CA LYS A 98 -12.86 11.04 0.11
C LYS A 98 -12.10 9.97 -0.68
N SER A 99 -10.78 10.11 -0.72
CA SER A 99 -9.87 9.11 -1.28
C SER A 99 -9.24 8.23 -0.20
N TYR A 100 -9.15 6.93 -0.47
CA TYR A 100 -8.43 5.95 0.35
C TYR A 100 -7.20 5.46 -0.40
N LYS A 101 -6.16 5.03 0.33
CA LYS A 101 -4.89 4.56 -0.26
C LYS A 101 -4.63 3.10 0.08
N SER A 102 -4.14 2.31 -0.88
CA SER A 102 -3.73 0.92 -0.64
C SER A 102 -2.60 0.41 -1.53
N TYR A 103 -1.99 -0.71 -1.13
CA TYR A 103 -1.02 -1.44 -1.96
C TYR A 103 -1.66 -2.39 -2.96
N ALA A 104 -2.85 -2.92 -2.65
CA ALA A 104 -3.66 -3.74 -3.56
C ALA A 104 -5.12 -3.27 -3.58
N VAL A 105 -5.82 -3.54 -4.68
CA VAL A 105 -7.26 -3.33 -4.81
C VAL A 105 -7.92 -4.59 -5.35
N LEU A 106 -8.99 -5.05 -4.70
CA LEU A 106 -9.86 -6.11 -5.21
C LEU A 106 -11.19 -5.52 -5.67
N ILE A 107 -11.49 -5.67 -6.95
CA ILE A 107 -12.76 -5.30 -7.56
C ILE A 107 -13.68 -6.52 -7.50
N ALA A 108 -14.65 -6.47 -6.59
CA ALA A 108 -15.69 -7.48 -6.38
C ALA A 108 -17.10 -6.84 -6.42
N SER A 109 -17.25 -5.82 -7.26
CA SER A 109 -18.41 -4.94 -7.41
C SER A 109 -19.64 -5.61 -8.02
N GLY A 110 -19.49 -6.82 -8.57
CA GLY A 110 -20.57 -7.59 -9.15
C GLY A 110 -21.13 -6.96 -10.43
N THR A 111 -22.45 -7.02 -10.58
CA THR A 111 -23.16 -6.64 -11.81
C THR A 111 -24.40 -5.81 -11.50
N MET A 112 -24.89 -5.06 -12.49
CA MET A 112 -26.15 -4.31 -12.44
C MET A 112 -27.12 -4.77 -13.54
N PRO A 113 -28.45 -4.69 -13.31
CA PRO A 113 -29.44 -5.11 -14.30
C PRO A 113 -29.32 -4.38 -15.64
N LYS A 114 -29.57 -5.10 -16.74
CA LYS A 114 -29.71 -4.51 -18.08
C LYS A 114 -31.06 -3.84 -18.21
N MET A 115 -31.07 -2.56 -18.59
CA MET A 115 -32.31 -1.81 -18.81
C MET A 115 -33.01 -2.26 -20.11
N LEU A 116 -34.34 -2.24 -20.18
CA LEU A 116 -35.06 -2.55 -21.44
C LEU A 116 -34.81 -1.50 -22.51
N SER A 117 -34.62 -0.24 -22.08
CA SER A 117 -34.43 0.93 -22.93
C SER A 117 -35.61 1.17 -23.88
N VAL A 118 -36.83 0.97 -23.37
CA VAL A 118 -38.09 1.18 -24.11
C VAL A 118 -38.76 2.49 -23.70
N LYS A 119 -39.65 3.01 -24.56
CA LYS A 119 -40.37 4.24 -24.28
C LYS A 119 -41.22 4.11 -23.01
N GLY A 120 -41.21 5.16 -22.18
CA GLY A 120 -41.95 5.25 -20.91
C GLY A 120 -41.35 4.49 -19.72
N GLU A 121 -40.37 3.62 -19.94
CA GLU A 121 -39.71 2.86 -18.86
C GLU A 121 -39.07 3.78 -17.81
N ALA A 122 -38.25 4.74 -18.24
CA ALA A 122 -37.41 5.55 -17.35
C ALA A 122 -38.22 6.34 -16.30
N GLU A 123 -39.44 6.75 -16.64
CA GLU A 123 -40.32 7.53 -15.75
C GLU A 123 -40.96 6.68 -14.63
N LEU A 124 -40.99 5.36 -14.83
CA LEU A 124 -41.66 4.38 -13.97
C LEU A 124 -40.69 3.55 -13.13
N ILE A 125 -39.38 3.64 -13.38
CA ILE A 125 -38.35 2.96 -12.59
C ILE A 125 -38.46 3.38 -11.11
N GLY A 126 -38.52 2.39 -10.21
CA GLY A 126 -38.63 2.60 -8.77
C GLY A 126 -40.03 2.96 -8.27
N LYS A 127 -40.99 3.16 -9.17
CA LYS A 127 -42.42 3.38 -8.83
C LYS A 127 -43.25 2.15 -9.16
N LYS A 128 -43.20 1.74 -10.42
CA LYS A 128 -43.98 0.62 -10.97
C LYS A 128 -43.13 -0.37 -11.75
N VAL A 129 -41.96 0.05 -12.24
CA VAL A 129 -40.96 -0.81 -12.88
C VAL A 129 -39.80 -1.03 -11.92
N PHE A 130 -39.51 -2.29 -11.63
CA PHE A 130 -38.41 -2.70 -10.76
C PHE A 130 -37.53 -3.72 -11.47
N TYR A 131 -36.30 -3.86 -11.00
CA TYR A 131 -35.31 -4.78 -11.57
C TYR A 131 -34.81 -5.82 -10.58
N GLU A 132 -35.12 -5.63 -9.30
CA GLU A 132 -34.64 -6.46 -8.21
C GLU A 132 -35.71 -6.55 -7.14
N ILE A 133 -35.98 -7.77 -6.65
CA ILE A 133 -36.95 -8.05 -5.58
C ILE A 133 -36.67 -7.22 -4.33
N ALA A 134 -35.39 -7.03 -3.96
CA ALA A 134 -35.02 -6.27 -2.77
C ALA A 134 -35.25 -4.75 -2.88
N SER A 135 -35.66 -4.26 -4.06
CA SER A 135 -36.06 -2.86 -4.25
C SER A 135 -37.58 -2.67 -4.15
N LEU A 136 -38.35 -3.76 -4.02
CA LEU A 136 -39.79 -3.69 -3.84
C LEU A 136 -40.13 -3.20 -2.42
N PRO A 137 -41.21 -2.40 -2.25
CA PRO A 137 -41.78 -2.13 -0.94
C PRO A 137 -42.11 -3.40 -0.16
N GLU A 138 -42.01 -3.35 1.18
CA GLU A 138 -42.32 -4.51 2.05
C GLU A 138 -43.77 -5.00 1.88
N THR A 139 -44.70 -4.07 1.67
CA THR A 139 -46.09 -4.37 1.34
C THR A 139 -46.41 -3.74 -0.01
N LEU A 140 -46.81 -4.55 -0.98
CA LEU A 140 -47.30 -4.06 -2.25
C LEU A 140 -48.82 -3.90 -2.17
N ASN A 141 -49.32 -2.71 -2.48
CA ASN A 141 -50.76 -2.47 -2.62
C ASN A 141 -51.27 -2.93 -4.00
N CYS A 142 -50.80 -4.08 -4.46
CA CYS A 142 -51.15 -4.65 -5.75
C CYS A 142 -51.18 -6.17 -5.69
N THR A 143 -51.92 -6.80 -6.59
CA THR A 143 -51.96 -8.26 -6.70
C THR A 143 -51.39 -8.77 -8.01
N SER A 144 -51.37 -7.96 -9.08
CA SER A 144 -50.93 -8.37 -10.42
C SER A 144 -49.54 -7.83 -10.77
N VAL A 145 -48.61 -8.74 -11.09
CA VAL A 145 -47.21 -8.38 -11.40
C VAL A 145 -46.79 -8.99 -12.73
N LEU A 146 -46.26 -8.19 -13.64
CA LEU A 146 -45.66 -8.66 -14.88
C LEU A 146 -44.16 -8.90 -14.69
N VAL A 147 -43.67 -10.10 -14.97
CA VAL A 147 -42.24 -10.42 -14.92
C VAL A 147 -41.71 -10.52 -16.34
N ILE A 148 -40.68 -9.74 -16.69
CA ILE A 148 -40.13 -9.68 -18.04
C ILE A 148 -38.78 -10.41 -18.05
N GLY A 149 -38.71 -11.56 -18.71
CA GLY A 149 -37.47 -12.33 -18.85
C GLY A 149 -37.73 -13.83 -18.92
N GLY A 150 -36.78 -14.57 -19.51
CA GLY A 150 -36.87 -16.02 -19.70
C GLY A 150 -35.76 -16.83 -19.03
N GLY A 151 -34.88 -16.20 -18.25
CA GLY A 151 -33.77 -16.88 -17.55
C GLY A 151 -34.11 -17.25 -16.12
N ASP A 152 -33.16 -17.86 -15.41
CA ASP A 152 -33.32 -18.32 -14.01
C ASP A 152 -33.87 -17.22 -13.09
N VAL A 153 -33.32 -16.01 -13.18
CA VAL A 153 -33.72 -14.87 -12.35
C VAL A 153 -35.21 -14.52 -12.53
N ALA A 154 -35.74 -14.58 -13.76
CA ALA A 154 -37.14 -14.24 -14.01
C ALA A 154 -38.09 -15.26 -13.35
N PHE A 155 -37.77 -16.55 -13.46
CA PHE A 155 -38.56 -17.60 -12.84
C PHE A 155 -38.42 -17.59 -11.31
N ASP A 156 -37.22 -17.34 -10.78
CA ASP A 156 -36.99 -17.20 -9.34
C ASP A 156 -37.79 -16.02 -8.76
N TYR A 157 -37.81 -14.89 -9.47
CA TYR A 157 -38.61 -13.72 -9.09
C TYR A 157 -40.11 -14.01 -9.11
N ALA A 158 -40.61 -14.68 -10.15
CA ALA A 158 -42.02 -15.06 -10.21
C ALA A 158 -42.41 -16.00 -9.06
N LEU A 159 -41.59 -17.02 -8.76
CA LEU A 159 -41.81 -17.92 -7.64
C LEU A 159 -41.76 -17.19 -6.29
N ASN A 160 -40.85 -16.22 -6.13
CA ASN A 160 -40.76 -15.40 -4.93
C ASN A 160 -42.01 -14.52 -4.73
N LEU A 161 -42.53 -13.93 -5.81
CA LEU A 161 -43.76 -13.14 -5.76
C LEU A 161 -44.97 -14.02 -5.44
N LYS A 162 -45.04 -15.20 -6.06
CA LYS A 162 -46.12 -16.17 -5.84
C LYS A 162 -46.18 -16.63 -4.38
N SER A 163 -45.03 -16.95 -3.77
CA SER A 163 -44.96 -17.38 -2.36
C SER A 163 -45.36 -16.28 -1.37
N ARG A 164 -45.29 -15.01 -1.78
CA ARG A 164 -45.77 -13.85 -1.01
C ARG A 164 -47.25 -13.53 -1.25
N GLY A 165 -47.96 -14.32 -2.05
CA GLY A 165 -49.39 -14.15 -2.34
C GLY A 165 -49.73 -13.25 -3.53
N TYR A 166 -48.74 -12.88 -4.36
CA TYR A 166 -48.97 -12.12 -5.59
C TYR A 166 -49.25 -13.03 -6.80
N ASN A 167 -49.80 -12.44 -7.86
CA ASN A 167 -50.13 -13.11 -9.12
C ASN A 167 -49.15 -12.68 -10.23
N PRO A 168 -47.99 -13.34 -10.34
CA PRO A 168 -47.01 -13.06 -11.39
C PRO A 168 -47.48 -13.62 -12.74
N PHE A 169 -47.22 -12.88 -13.81
CA PHE A 169 -47.32 -13.33 -15.20
C PHE A 169 -45.99 -13.11 -15.89
N ILE A 170 -45.39 -14.15 -16.49
CA ILE A 170 -44.06 -14.03 -17.12
C ILE A 170 -44.19 -13.76 -18.62
N VAL A 171 -43.44 -12.78 -19.13
CA VAL A 171 -43.37 -12.45 -20.56
C VAL A 171 -41.92 -12.54 -21.03
N MET A 172 -41.69 -13.17 -22.19
CA MET A 172 -40.34 -13.36 -22.72
C MET A 172 -40.28 -13.39 -24.25
N ARG A 173 -39.09 -13.07 -24.79
CA ARG A 173 -38.83 -12.99 -26.24
C ARG A 173 -38.64 -14.36 -26.92
N HIS A 174 -38.17 -15.35 -26.18
CA HIS A 174 -37.83 -16.67 -26.70
C HIS A 174 -38.32 -17.75 -25.75
N GLN A 175 -38.04 -19.01 -26.07
CA GLN A 175 -38.28 -20.12 -25.15
C GLN A 175 -37.57 -19.92 -23.80
N PRO A 176 -38.16 -20.43 -22.69
CA PRO A 176 -37.51 -20.39 -21.37
C PRO A 176 -36.10 -20.97 -21.42
N LYS A 177 -35.12 -20.19 -20.96
CA LYS A 177 -33.70 -20.57 -20.83
C LYS A 177 -33.32 -20.91 -19.39
N CYS A 178 -34.30 -21.02 -18.50
CA CYS A 178 -34.06 -21.32 -17.08
C CYS A 178 -33.95 -22.82 -16.81
N LEU A 179 -33.40 -23.16 -15.65
CA LEU A 179 -33.31 -24.53 -15.13
C LEU A 179 -34.66 -25.25 -15.14
N GLY A 180 -34.66 -26.53 -15.52
CA GLY A 180 -35.89 -27.33 -15.60
C GLY A 180 -36.64 -27.47 -14.28
N VAL A 181 -35.94 -27.40 -13.13
CA VAL A 181 -36.58 -27.39 -11.80
C VAL A 181 -37.41 -26.12 -11.57
N LEU A 182 -36.93 -24.96 -12.02
CA LEU A 182 -37.65 -23.70 -11.90
C LEU A 182 -38.90 -23.69 -12.80
N GLN A 183 -38.79 -24.23 -14.01
CA GLN A 183 -39.95 -24.40 -14.90
C GLN A 183 -41.02 -25.29 -14.29
N LYS A 184 -40.62 -26.46 -13.74
CA LYS A 184 -41.55 -27.40 -13.08
C LYS A 184 -42.25 -26.78 -11.87
N ARG A 185 -41.52 -26.02 -11.05
CA ARG A 185 -42.11 -25.32 -9.89
C ARG A 185 -43.06 -24.22 -10.31
N ALA A 186 -42.69 -23.40 -11.29
CA ALA A 186 -43.58 -22.35 -11.80
C ALA A 186 -44.86 -22.94 -12.38
N ALA A 187 -44.78 -24.08 -13.07
CA ALA A 187 -45.95 -24.81 -13.56
C ALA A 187 -46.80 -25.39 -12.41
N ALA A 188 -46.18 -25.99 -11.38
CA ALA A 188 -46.89 -26.52 -10.22
C ALA A 188 -47.66 -25.42 -9.45
N GLU A 189 -47.08 -24.22 -9.37
CA GLU A 189 -47.70 -23.03 -8.78
C GLU A 189 -48.70 -22.33 -9.72
N SER A 190 -48.95 -22.88 -10.91
CA SER A 190 -49.83 -22.32 -11.94
C SER A 190 -49.46 -20.87 -12.33
N ILE A 191 -48.16 -20.57 -12.42
CA ILE A 191 -47.67 -19.26 -12.88
C ILE A 191 -47.77 -19.21 -14.41
N PRO A 192 -48.62 -18.34 -14.99
CA PRO A 192 -48.77 -18.23 -16.43
C PRO A 192 -47.55 -17.54 -17.07
N TYR A 193 -47.24 -17.91 -18.31
CA TYR A 193 -46.25 -17.22 -19.11
C TYR A 193 -46.62 -17.12 -20.59
N LEU A 194 -46.08 -16.12 -21.28
CA LEU A 194 -46.17 -15.96 -22.74
C LEU A 194 -44.79 -15.73 -23.36
N ILE A 195 -44.53 -16.44 -24.46
CA ILE A 195 -43.29 -16.37 -25.25
C ILE A 195 -43.47 -15.52 -26.51
N ASN A 196 -42.36 -15.26 -27.21
CA ASN A 196 -42.32 -14.50 -28.47
C ASN A 196 -42.90 -13.09 -28.35
N GLN A 197 -42.66 -12.44 -27.21
CA GLN A 197 -43.12 -11.09 -26.94
C GLN A 197 -41.93 -10.12 -26.86
N ASN A 198 -41.86 -9.19 -27.81
CA ASN A 198 -40.97 -8.04 -27.77
C ASN A 198 -41.71 -6.85 -27.16
N ILE A 199 -41.11 -6.19 -26.18
CA ILE A 199 -41.69 -5.01 -25.53
C ILE A 199 -41.31 -3.78 -26.32
N ILE A 200 -42.31 -2.97 -26.65
CA ILE A 200 -42.18 -1.76 -27.46
C ILE A 200 -42.23 -0.52 -26.56
N GLU A 201 -43.18 -0.49 -25.63
CA GLU A 201 -43.48 0.68 -24.81
C GLU A 201 -44.13 0.26 -23.48
N ILE A 202 -43.90 1.05 -22.44
CA ILE A 202 -44.57 0.94 -21.14
C ILE A 202 -45.28 2.25 -20.87
N THR A 203 -46.58 2.20 -20.54
CA THR A 203 -47.38 3.38 -20.20
C THR A 203 -48.11 3.17 -18.87
N GLU A 204 -48.36 4.25 -18.14
CA GLU A 204 -49.14 4.25 -16.90
C GLU A 204 -50.49 4.95 -17.13
N SER A 205 -51.57 4.40 -16.57
CA SER A 205 -52.88 5.03 -16.53
C SER A 205 -53.62 4.64 -15.25
N GLY A 206 -53.79 5.62 -14.35
CA GLY A 206 -54.25 5.39 -12.99
C GLY A 206 -53.28 4.49 -12.22
N ASP A 207 -53.79 3.47 -11.53
CA ASP A 207 -52.95 2.52 -10.79
C ASP A 207 -52.33 1.43 -11.66
N ALA A 208 -52.74 1.32 -12.92
CA ALA A 208 -52.34 0.27 -13.85
C ALA A 208 -51.19 0.70 -14.76
N VAL A 209 -50.33 -0.26 -15.08
CA VAL A 209 -49.29 -0.17 -16.09
C VAL A 209 -49.64 -1.08 -17.27
N PHE A 210 -49.50 -0.53 -18.46
CA PHE A 210 -49.72 -1.21 -19.73
C PHE A 210 -48.38 -1.44 -20.40
N THR A 211 -47.99 -2.71 -20.52
CA THR A 211 -46.81 -3.14 -21.30
C THR A 211 -47.26 -3.52 -22.70
N ILE A 212 -46.87 -2.70 -23.68
CA ILE A 212 -47.24 -2.87 -25.08
C ILE A 212 -46.19 -3.77 -25.74
N CYS A 213 -46.64 -4.92 -26.22
CA CYS A 213 -45.86 -5.86 -27.00
C CYS A 213 -46.37 -5.92 -28.45
N GLU A 214 -45.65 -6.61 -29.33
CA GLU A 214 -46.11 -6.89 -30.69
C GLU A 214 -47.43 -7.67 -30.71
N GLY A 215 -48.54 -6.97 -30.95
CA GLY A 215 -49.88 -7.53 -31.11
C GLY A 215 -50.65 -7.82 -29.81
N ILE A 216 -50.04 -7.64 -28.63
CA ILE A 216 -50.67 -7.89 -27.32
C ILE A 216 -50.29 -6.78 -26.35
N THR A 217 -51.24 -6.34 -25.51
CA THR A 217 -50.97 -5.43 -24.40
C THR A 217 -51.27 -6.12 -23.08
N PHE A 218 -50.30 -6.10 -22.16
CA PHE A 218 -50.45 -6.63 -20.81
C PHE A 218 -50.81 -5.51 -19.85
N LYS A 219 -51.86 -5.72 -19.06
CA LYS A 219 -52.21 -4.87 -17.93
C LYS A 219 -51.67 -5.51 -16.65
N SER A 220 -50.86 -4.77 -15.90
CA SER A 220 -50.41 -5.15 -14.56
C SER A 220 -50.39 -3.92 -13.65
N GLU A 221 -50.12 -4.09 -12.37
CA GLU A 221 -49.94 -2.98 -11.43
C GLU A 221 -48.45 -2.71 -11.15
N LEU A 222 -47.61 -3.72 -11.41
CA LEU A 222 -46.17 -3.67 -11.22
C LEU A 222 -45.46 -4.48 -12.32
N ILE A 223 -44.24 -4.10 -12.65
CA ILE A 223 -43.36 -4.77 -13.59
C ILE A 223 -42.04 -5.10 -12.91
N LEU A 224 -41.55 -6.31 -13.10
CA LEU A 224 -40.24 -6.76 -12.63
C LEU A 224 -39.41 -7.29 -13.79
N VAL A 225 -38.29 -6.63 -14.09
CA VAL A 225 -37.47 -6.90 -15.27
C VAL A 225 -36.24 -7.74 -14.93
N ALA A 226 -36.02 -8.80 -15.70
CA ALA A 226 -34.92 -9.75 -15.56
C ALA A 226 -34.36 -10.20 -16.93
N VAL A 227 -33.79 -9.26 -17.70
CA VAL A 227 -33.31 -9.50 -19.09
C VAL A 227 -31.79 -9.62 -19.24
N GLY A 228 -31.06 -9.64 -18.12
CA GLY A 228 -29.60 -9.75 -18.10
C GLY A 228 -28.96 -8.75 -17.14
N ARG A 229 -27.63 -8.78 -17.05
CA ARG A 229 -26.86 -7.88 -16.17
C ARG A 229 -25.50 -7.57 -16.80
N ASP A 230 -24.96 -6.40 -16.51
CA ASP A 230 -23.64 -5.93 -16.94
C ASP A 230 -22.69 -5.77 -15.75
N PRO A 231 -21.37 -6.00 -15.93
CA PRO A 231 -20.39 -5.81 -14.87
C PRO A 231 -20.29 -4.35 -14.45
N VAL A 232 -20.13 -4.12 -13.14
CA VAL A 232 -19.94 -2.77 -12.59
C VAL A 232 -18.44 -2.56 -12.39
N LEU A 233 -17.84 -1.62 -13.12
CA LEU A 233 -16.42 -1.27 -12.96
C LEU A 233 -16.28 0.22 -12.61
N PRO A 234 -15.43 0.59 -11.64
CA PRO A 234 -15.03 1.99 -11.47
C PRO A 234 -14.16 2.44 -12.65
N GLU A 235 -14.00 3.74 -12.82
CA GLU A 235 -13.01 4.28 -13.75
C GLU A 235 -11.59 3.91 -13.27
N ILE A 236 -10.75 3.33 -14.13
CA ILE A 236 -9.39 2.93 -13.76
C ILE A 236 -8.39 3.71 -14.61
N ASN A 237 -7.60 4.55 -13.95
CA ASN A 237 -6.55 5.37 -14.56
C ASN A 237 -5.21 5.07 -13.89
N GLU A 238 -4.53 4.02 -14.35
CA GLU A 238 -3.30 3.51 -13.73
C GLU A 238 -2.17 3.30 -14.74
N ALA A 239 -0.93 3.43 -14.26
CA ALA A 239 0.27 3.11 -15.04
C ALA A 239 0.65 1.61 -14.99
N SER A 240 0.15 0.86 -14.00
CA SER A 240 0.44 -0.58 -13.83
C SER A 240 -0.70 -1.30 -13.14
N SER A 241 -1.14 -2.42 -13.72
CA SER A 241 -2.27 -3.24 -13.23
C SER A 241 -1.88 -4.36 -12.26
N LYS A 242 -0.62 -4.44 -11.84
CA LYS A 242 -0.09 -5.59 -11.07
C LYS A 242 -0.71 -5.77 -9.68
N GLY A 243 -1.30 -4.72 -9.11
CA GLY A 243 -1.95 -4.74 -7.79
C GLY A 243 -3.47 -4.61 -7.84
N ILE A 244 -4.10 -4.62 -9.02
CA ILE A 244 -5.55 -4.71 -9.17
C ILE A 244 -5.96 -6.15 -9.46
N PHE A 245 -6.89 -6.64 -8.67
CA PHE A 245 -7.45 -7.99 -8.74
C PHE A 245 -8.96 -7.90 -8.95
N TYR A 246 -9.55 -8.97 -9.49
CA TYR A 246 -10.97 -9.06 -9.78
C TYR A 246 -11.53 -10.39 -9.25
N ALA A 247 -12.76 -10.39 -8.75
CA ALA A 247 -13.44 -11.61 -8.30
C ALA A 247 -14.97 -11.53 -8.41
N GLY A 248 -15.60 -12.67 -8.64
CA GLY A 248 -17.06 -12.81 -8.69
C GLY A 248 -17.67 -12.36 -10.01
N ASP A 249 -18.94 -12.01 -10.00
CA ASP A 249 -19.74 -11.80 -11.22
C ASP A 249 -19.22 -10.68 -12.13
N VAL A 250 -18.37 -9.77 -11.62
CA VAL A 250 -17.76 -8.70 -12.42
C VAL A 250 -16.86 -9.23 -13.54
N ILE A 251 -16.30 -10.44 -13.39
CA ILE A 251 -15.49 -11.14 -14.40
C ILE A 251 -16.12 -12.43 -14.92
N ASN A 252 -17.29 -12.82 -14.40
CA ASN A 252 -17.97 -14.06 -14.78
C ASN A 252 -19.32 -13.76 -15.43
N ALA A 253 -19.30 -13.45 -16.72
CA ALA A 253 -20.52 -13.14 -17.46
C ALA A 253 -21.48 -14.35 -17.53
N ASP A 254 -20.93 -15.55 -17.74
CA ASP A 254 -21.71 -16.76 -18.04
C ASP A 254 -21.98 -17.63 -16.80
N TYR A 255 -21.19 -17.49 -15.73
CA TYR A 255 -21.22 -18.38 -14.56
C TYR A 255 -21.44 -17.61 -13.25
N ARG A 256 -22.63 -17.04 -13.09
CA ARG A 256 -23.02 -16.21 -11.93
C ARG A 256 -23.60 -17.07 -10.82
N GLN A 257 -22.73 -17.76 -10.09
CA GLN A 257 -23.08 -18.65 -9.00
C GLN A 257 -22.41 -18.23 -7.71
N VAL A 258 -23.13 -18.38 -6.58
CA VAL A 258 -22.64 -17.94 -5.26
C VAL A 258 -21.32 -18.62 -4.91
N HIS A 259 -21.19 -19.92 -5.14
CA HIS A 259 -19.96 -20.68 -4.88
C HIS A 259 -18.80 -20.31 -5.79
N ILE A 260 -19.07 -19.96 -7.05
CA ILE A 260 -18.03 -19.49 -7.96
C ILE A 260 -17.53 -18.13 -7.45
N ALA A 261 -18.45 -17.24 -7.08
CA ALA A 261 -18.09 -15.94 -6.53
C ALA A 261 -17.28 -16.07 -5.22
N THR A 262 -17.66 -16.97 -4.31
CA THR A 262 -16.87 -17.20 -3.09
C THR A 262 -15.52 -17.87 -3.39
N GLY A 263 -15.47 -18.84 -4.31
CA GLY A 263 -14.22 -19.47 -4.75
C GLY A 263 -13.25 -18.47 -5.36
N ASP A 264 -13.75 -17.59 -6.25
CA ASP A 264 -12.95 -16.52 -6.86
C ASP A 264 -12.49 -15.50 -5.83
N GLY A 265 -13.35 -15.10 -4.90
CA GLY A 265 -13.00 -14.21 -3.80
C GLY A 265 -11.87 -14.77 -2.95
N LEU A 266 -11.97 -16.05 -2.58
CA LEU A 266 -10.93 -16.74 -1.80
C LEU A 266 -9.61 -16.84 -2.59
N LYS A 267 -9.68 -17.23 -3.86
CA LYS A 267 -8.52 -17.32 -4.74
C LYS A 267 -7.85 -15.95 -4.94
N ALA A 268 -8.63 -14.88 -5.09
CA ALA A 268 -8.13 -13.51 -5.19
C ALA A 268 -7.42 -13.09 -3.90
N ALA A 269 -8.02 -13.35 -2.74
CA ALA A 269 -7.39 -13.08 -1.44
C ALA A 269 -6.03 -13.80 -1.30
N MET A 270 -5.93 -15.08 -1.66
CA MET A 270 -4.67 -15.81 -1.62
C MET A 270 -3.61 -15.22 -2.56
N LYS A 271 -4.01 -14.77 -3.75
CA LYS A 271 -3.10 -14.09 -4.69
C LYS A 271 -2.63 -12.74 -4.15
N ILE A 272 -3.53 -11.97 -3.54
CA ILE A 272 -3.24 -10.68 -2.90
C ILE A 272 -2.27 -10.91 -1.73
N SER A 273 -2.53 -11.90 -0.87
CA SER A 273 -1.65 -12.29 0.24
C SER A 273 -0.25 -12.61 -0.27
N LYS A 274 -0.13 -13.43 -1.31
CA LYS A 274 1.16 -13.72 -1.96
C LYS A 274 1.82 -12.47 -2.54
N PHE A 275 1.05 -11.56 -3.13
CA PHE A 275 1.55 -10.30 -3.69
C PHE A 275 2.10 -9.37 -2.61
N LEU A 276 1.37 -9.22 -1.50
CA LEU A 276 1.76 -8.39 -0.37
C LEU A 276 2.97 -8.95 0.39
N ASN A 277 3.08 -10.28 0.45
CA ASN A 277 4.17 -11.03 1.08
C ASN A 277 5.36 -11.34 0.14
N GLN A 278 5.46 -10.70 -1.03
CA GLN A 278 6.62 -10.93 -1.90
C GLN A 278 7.91 -10.41 -1.25
N LYS A 279 8.77 -11.35 -0.85
CA LYS A 279 10.14 -11.06 -0.39
C LYS A 279 10.94 -10.29 -1.43
N MET A 280 11.84 -9.44 -0.96
CA MET A 280 12.86 -8.74 -1.73
C MET A 280 13.65 -9.73 -2.59
N LYS A 281 13.69 -9.48 -3.89
CA LYS A 281 14.54 -10.21 -4.84
C LYS A 281 15.76 -9.39 -5.19
N ILE A 282 16.96 -9.93 -5.01
CA ILE A 282 18.17 -9.27 -5.51
C ILE A 282 18.16 -9.33 -7.03
N VAL A 283 18.11 -8.16 -7.66
CA VAL A 283 18.19 -8.03 -9.12
C VAL A 283 19.62 -7.78 -9.58
N LYS A 284 20.49 -7.25 -8.70
CA LYS A 284 21.87 -6.95 -9.03
C LYS A 284 22.76 -6.83 -7.80
N GLU A 285 24.03 -7.22 -7.96
CA GLU A 285 25.10 -7.04 -6.99
C GLU A 285 26.31 -6.38 -7.66
N ILE A 286 27.00 -5.48 -6.96
CA ILE A 286 28.18 -4.77 -7.45
C ILE A 286 29.21 -4.67 -6.32
N GLY A 287 30.49 -4.75 -6.67
CA GLY A 287 31.60 -4.61 -5.73
C GLY A 287 32.22 -5.94 -5.35
N ASN A 288 32.94 -5.95 -4.24
CA ASN A 288 33.72 -7.10 -3.80
C ASN A 288 33.69 -7.26 -2.27
N GLU A 289 33.87 -8.49 -1.80
CA GLU A 289 33.72 -8.83 -0.38
C GLU A 289 34.86 -8.33 0.52
N LYS A 290 35.96 -7.84 -0.07
CA LYS A 290 37.13 -7.31 0.65
C LYS A 290 37.05 -5.79 0.89
N LEU A 291 36.03 -5.13 0.34
CA LEU A 291 35.82 -3.70 0.55
C LEU A 291 34.35 -3.40 0.80
N ALA A 292 33.53 -3.48 -0.25
CA ALA A 292 32.10 -3.20 -0.16
C ALA A 292 31.31 -3.93 -1.25
N LYS A 293 30.06 -4.27 -0.93
CA LYS A 293 29.10 -4.82 -1.87
C LYS A 293 27.80 -4.03 -1.82
N VAL A 294 27.32 -3.60 -2.98
CA VAL A 294 26.03 -2.90 -3.16
C VAL A 294 25.04 -3.87 -3.79
N PHE A 295 23.85 -3.94 -3.22
CA PHE A 295 22.74 -4.75 -3.67
C PHE A 295 21.64 -3.85 -4.19
N ILE A 296 21.05 -4.24 -5.31
CA ILE A 296 19.77 -3.71 -5.78
C ILE A 296 18.73 -4.79 -5.51
N GLY A 297 17.83 -4.54 -4.56
CA GLY A 297 16.68 -5.38 -4.26
C GLY A 297 15.44 -4.86 -4.95
N ASN A 298 14.63 -5.74 -5.53
CA ASN A 298 13.29 -5.41 -5.99
C ASN A 298 12.26 -5.84 -4.95
N ILE A 299 11.57 -4.86 -4.39
CA ILE A 299 10.50 -5.04 -3.40
C ILE A 299 9.21 -4.54 -4.03
N ARG A 300 8.23 -5.42 -4.17
CA ARG A 300 6.90 -5.09 -4.73
C ARG A 300 6.97 -4.35 -6.08
N GLY A 301 7.97 -4.67 -6.92
CA GLY A 301 8.17 -4.02 -8.22
C GLY A 301 9.05 -2.76 -8.22
N ARG A 302 9.58 -2.33 -7.08
CA ARG A 302 10.46 -1.14 -6.95
C ARG A 302 11.86 -1.51 -6.50
N ASN A 303 12.85 -0.79 -7.01
CA ASN A 303 14.24 -1.00 -6.63
C ASN A 303 14.58 -0.23 -5.35
N VAL A 304 15.30 -0.90 -4.46
CA VAL A 304 15.94 -0.35 -3.28
C VAL A 304 17.42 -0.71 -3.33
N GLU A 305 18.30 0.22 -2.96
CA GLU A 305 19.73 -0.06 -2.81
C GLU A 305 20.08 -0.21 -1.34
N PHE A 306 20.93 -1.18 -1.04
CA PHE A 306 21.57 -1.29 0.27
C PHE A 306 22.98 -1.80 0.07
N ALA A 307 23.83 -1.62 1.07
CA ALA A 307 25.24 -1.95 0.95
C ALA A 307 25.76 -2.60 2.21
N GLU A 308 26.77 -3.44 2.05
CA GLU A 308 27.68 -3.81 3.12
C GLU A 308 29.08 -3.30 2.82
N SER A 309 29.84 -2.99 3.86
CA SER A 309 31.23 -2.57 3.75
C SER A 309 32.05 -3.02 4.95
N ILE A 310 33.32 -3.32 4.69
CA ILE A 310 34.37 -3.44 5.71
C ILE A 310 35.28 -2.22 5.60
N GLN A 311 36.06 -1.92 6.64
CA GLN A 311 36.96 -0.76 6.65
C GLN A 311 38.41 -1.24 6.71
N PRO A 312 39.08 -1.50 5.58
CA PRO A 312 40.48 -1.90 5.57
C PRO A 312 41.36 -0.95 6.39
N PRO A 313 42.39 -1.48 7.10
CA PRO A 313 42.81 -2.88 7.14
C PRO A 313 41.98 -3.76 8.11
N LEU A 314 40.88 -3.26 8.69
CA LEU A 314 40.07 -4.04 9.62
C LEU A 314 39.25 -5.11 8.89
N PRO A 315 39.41 -6.40 9.26
CA PRO A 315 38.58 -7.48 8.70
C PRO A 315 37.14 -7.44 9.23
N ARG A 316 36.24 -8.18 8.57
CA ARG A 316 34.80 -8.21 8.87
C ARG A 316 34.47 -8.54 10.34
N ASN A 317 35.20 -9.47 10.94
CA ASN A 317 35.01 -9.86 12.35
C ASN A 317 35.39 -8.74 13.35
N GLU A 318 36.23 -7.79 12.94
CA GLU A 318 36.55 -6.60 13.74
C GLU A 318 35.52 -5.50 13.53
N LYS A 319 35.17 -5.21 12.26
CA LYS A 319 34.19 -4.18 11.91
C LYS A 319 33.44 -4.53 10.63
N TRP A 320 32.13 -4.48 10.71
CA TRP A 320 31.24 -4.67 9.57
C TRP A 320 30.11 -3.65 9.63
N VAL A 321 29.83 -3.01 8.50
CA VAL A 321 28.78 -2.01 8.39
C VAL A 321 27.80 -2.46 7.32
N ILE A 322 26.52 -2.53 7.67
CA ILE A 322 25.41 -2.69 6.73
C ILE A 322 24.68 -1.36 6.68
N THR A 323 24.60 -0.75 5.50
CA THR A 323 23.88 0.51 5.28
C THR A 323 22.62 0.22 4.48
N ILE A 324 21.46 0.42 5.10
CA ILE A 324 20.16 0.10 4.52
C ILE A 324 19.39 1.35 4.13
N SER A 325 18.42 1.15 3.25
CA SER A 325 17.46 2.17 2.84
C SER A 325 16.24 2.17 3.74
N CYS A 326 15.68 3.35 3.94
CA CYS A 326 14.50 3.58 4.76
C CYS A 326 13.27 3.95 3.93
N LEU A 327 13.47 4.39 2.69
CA LEU A 327 12.41 4.82 1.77
C LEU A 327 12.70 4.31 0.36
N PHE A 328 11.69 4.28 -0.49
CA PHE A 328 11.87 4.18 -1.94
C PHE A 328 12.23 5.56 -2.50
N GLY A 329 13.53 5.84 -2.61
CA GLY A 329 14.06 7.16 -2.93
C GLY A 329 13.94 8.14 -1.76
N CYS A 330 13.85 9.44 -2.01
CA CYS A 330 13.86 10.44 -0.94
C CYS A 330 13.11 11.73 -1.35
N PRO A 331 12.14 12.20 -0.55
CA PRO A 331 11.41 13.43 -0.87
C PRO A 331 12.20 14.71 -0.58
N VAL A 332 13.38 14.61 0.07
CA VAL A 332 14.16 15.79 0.49
C VAL A 332 14.81 16.51 -0.69
N LYS A 333 15.20 15.77 -1.73
CA LYS A 333 15.87 16.32 -2.93
C LYS A 333 17.12 17.16 -2.63
N CYS A 334 17.98 16.67 -1.73
CA CYS A 334 19.23 17.37 -1.44
C CYS A 334 20.10 17.49 -2.69
N LEU A 335 20.76 18.64 -2.90
CA LEU A 335 21.50 18.93 -4.14
C LEU A 335 22.72 18.02 -4.34
N MET A 336 23.22 17.38 -3.28
CA MET A 336 24.35 16.46 -3.33
C MET A 336 23.97 14.97 -3.41
N CYS A 337 22.67 14.62 -3.39
CA CYS A 337 22.24 13.24 -3.18
C CYS A 337 21.38 12.71 -4.34
N ASP A 338 21.77 11.57 -4.92
CA ASP A 338 21.02 10.93 -6.01
C ASP A 338 19.70 10.29 -5.54
N ALA A 339 19.53 10.07 -4.22
CA ALA A 339 18.30 9.52 -3.66
C ALA A 339 17.05 10.39 -3.92
N GLY A 340 17.24 11.65 -4.31
CA GLY A 340 16.19 12.65 -4.50
C GLY A 340 15.44 12.62 -5.85
N GLN A 341 15.81 11.73 -6.78
CA GLN A 341 15.25 11.75 -8.14
C GLN A 341 13.77 11.36 -8.20
N GLU A 342 13.42 10.21 -7.61
CA GLU A 342 12.04 9.73 -7.55
C GLU A 342 11.72 9.29 -6.12
N TYR A 343 10.60 9.75 -5.56
CA TYR A 343 10.12 9.29 -4.25
C TYR A 343 8.84 8.49 -4.39
N CYS A 344 8.87 7.31 -3.77
CA CYS A 344 7.95 6.22 -4.05
C CYS A 344 7.32 5.63 -2.78
N GLY A 345 7.47 6.32 -1.64
CA GLY A 345 6.90 5.88 -0.37
C GLY A 345 7.91 5.31 0.60
N LYS A 346 7.39 4.73 1.69
CA LYS A 346 8.17 4.22 2.81
C LYS A 346 8.36 2.71 2.69
N LEU A 347 9.49 2.21 3.19
CA LEU A 347 9.70 0.78 3.41
C LEU A 347 9.03 0.39 4.72
N ASP A 348 8.41 -0.78 4.80
CA ASP A 348 7.91 -1.29 6.09
C ASP A 348 9.01 -2.01 6.89
N LEU A 349 8.63 -2.57 8.05
CA LEU A 349 9.53 -3.31 8.93
C LEU A 349 10.22 -4.48 8.20
N ASP A 350 9.44 -5.29 7.48
CA ASP A 350 9.94 -6.47 6.80
C ASP A 350 10.83 -6.08 5.62
N ASP A 351 10.44 -5.07 4.83
CA ASP A 351 11.25 -4.54 3.73
C ASP A 351 12.66 -4.11 4.19
N MET A 352 12.79 -3.54 5.40
CA MET A 352 14.08 -3.14 5.98
C MET A 352 14.84 -4.33 6.58
N LEU A 353 14.15 -5.22 7.31
CA LEU A 353 14.78 -6.42 7.87
C LEU A 353 15.29 -7.36 6.78
N GLU A 354 14.63 -7.46 5.63
CA GLU A 354 15.07 -8.27 4.50
C GLU A 354 16.39 -7.80 3.90
N GLN A 355 16.65 -6.48 3.88
CA GLN A 355 17.96 -5.93 3.48
C GLN A 355 19.07 -6.39 4.43
N ILE A 356 18.81 -6.34 5.74
CA ILE A 356 19.76 -6.74 6.78
C ILE A 356 19.97 -8.25 6.73
N ASP A 357 18.89 -9.03 6.70
CA ASP A 357 18.91 -10.49 6.62
C ASP A 357 19.68 -10.96 5.39
N HIS A 358 19.47 -10.33 4.22
CA HIS A 358 20.19 -10.70 3.01
C HIS A 358 21.71 -10.60 3.20
N ALA A 359 22.19 -9.51 3.82
CA ALA A 359 23.61 -9.34 4.12
C ALA A 359 24.08 -10.30 5.23
N VAL A 360 23.32 -10.44 6.32
CA VAL A 360 23.65 -11.29 7.48
C VAL A 360 23.74 -12.75 7.09
N MET A 361 22.72 -13.31 6.45
CA MET A 361 22.61 -14.75 6.18
C MET A 361 23.70 -15.28 5.24
N ARG A 362 24.36 -14.41 4.47
CA ARG A 362 25.51 -14.79 3.64
C ARG A 362 26.74 -15.22 4.44
N PHE A 363 26.88 -14.72 5.67
CA PHE A 363 28.04 -14.99 6.53
C PHE A 363 27.67 -15.65 7.87
N TYR A 364 26.46 -15.39 8.36
CA TYR A 364 25.94 -15.86 9.64
C TYR A 364 24.51 -16.38 9.46
N PRO A 365 24.31 -17.55 8.80
CA PRO A 365 22.99 -18.09 8.49
C PRO A 365 22.16 -18.46 9.74
N ASP A 366 22.83 -18.67 10.88
CA ASP A 366 22.23 -18.93 12.19
C ASP A 366 21.90 -17.64 12.98
N ARG A 367 22.17 -16.46 12.39
CA ARG A 367 22.00 -15.13 13.01
C ARG A 367 22.83 -14.90 14.27
N ASN A 368 23.90 -15.68 14.45
CA ASN A 368 24.88 -15.51 15.52
C ASN A 368 26.10 -14.72 15.01
N ILE A 369 26.06 -13.40 15.18
CA ILE A 369 26.99 -12.46 14.54
C ILE A 369 28.16 -12.16 15.49
N GLN A 370 29.25 -12.91 15.31
CA GLN A 370 30.48 -12.77 16.08
C GLN A 370 31.40 -11.66 15.52
N VAL A 371 30.85 -10.45 15.38
CA VAL A 371 31.56 -9.26 14.91
C VAL A 371 31.66 -8.25 16.06
N LYS A 372 32.88 -7.77 16.37
CA LYS A 372 33.12 -6.85 17.50
C LYS A 372 32.43 -5.50 17.34
N LYS A 373 32.42 -4.94 16.13
CA LYS A 373 31.71 -3.71 15.77
C LYS A 373 30.79 -3.97 14.58
N PHE A 374 29.59 -4.46 14.87
CA PHE A 374 28.55 -4.73 13.88
C PHE A 374 27.60 -3.55 13.78
N LYS A 375 27.78 -2.71 12.77
CA LYS A 375 26.99 -1.48 12.61
C LYS A 375 25.87 -1.68 11.60
N ILE A 376 24.65 -1.33 11.98
CA ILE A 376 23.50 -1.23 11.06
C ILE A 376 23.16 0.25 10.91
N GLN A 377 23.33 0.81 9.72
CA GLN A 377 23.21 2.23 9.45
C GLN A 377 22.01 2.55 8.55
N PHE A 378 21.11 3.38 9.06
CA PHE A 378 19.94 3.90 8.36
C PHE A 378 20.33 5.20 7.64
N ALA A 379 20.96 5.07 6.46
CA ALA A 379 21.53 6.21 5.75
C ALA A 379 21.68 6.04 4.23
N ARG A 380 21.19 4.93 3.64
CA ARG A 380 21.42 4.65 2.22
C ARG A 380 20.48 5.47 1.35
N MET A 381 19.21 5.07 1.22
CA MET A 381 18.18 5.85 0.53
C MET A 381 17.10 6.28 1.51
N GLY A 382 16.79 7.58 1.45
CA GLY A 382 15.72 8.17 2.24
C GLY A 382 16.16 8.76 3.57
N GLU A 383 15.41 9.75 4.03
CA GLU A 383 15.54 10.34 5.36
C GLU A 383 14.86 9.43 6.40
N PRO A 384 15.62 8.80 7.33
CA PRO A 384 15.05 7.83 8.27
C PRO A 384 13.97 8.42 9.19
N ALA A 385 14.08 9.69 9.58
CA ALA A 385 13.10 10.33 10.45
C ALA A 385 11.73 10.54 9.79
N PHE A 386 11.61 10.34 8.47
CA PHE A 386 10.31 10.28 7.80
C PHE A 386 9.65 8.91 7.87
N ASN A 387 10.35 7.86 8.32
CA ASN A 387 9.82 6.51 8.39
C ASN A 387 9.78 5.96 9.82
N PRO A 388 8.61 5.98 10.48
CA PRO A 388 8.44 5.38 11.81
C PRO A 388 8.84 3.90 11.88
N ALA A 389 8.77 3.14 10.78
CA ALA A 389 9.18 1.74 10.77
C ALA A 389 10.68 1.53 11.08
N VAL A 390 11.51 2.58 10.98
CA VAL A 390 12.90 2.54 11.46
C VAL A 390 12.95 2.25 12.96
N LEU A 391 12.00 2.80 13.74
CA LEU A 391 11.88 2.55 15.17
C LEU A 391 11.49 1.09 15.43
N ASP A 392 10.56 0.55 14.63
CA ASP A 392 10.15 -0.86 14.72
C ASP A 392 11.33 -1.80 14.42
N VAL A 393 12.16 -1.47 13.43
CA VAL A 393 13.40 -2.23 13.15
C VAL A 393 14.32 -2.17 14.36
N LEU A 394 14.55 -0.99 14.95
CA LEU A 394 15.40 -0.84 16.14
C LEU A 394 14.89 -1.66 17.34
N GLU A 395 13.58 -1.84 17.51
CA GLU A 395 13.02 -2.72 18.54
C GLU A 395 13.26 -4.21 18.25
N GLU A 396 13.32 -4.58 16.97
CA GLU A 396 13.38 -5.96 16.52
C GLU A 396 14.81 -6.50 16.45
N LEU A 397 15.81 -5.66 16.15
CA LEU A 397 17.21 -6.08 15.98
C LEU A 397 17.75 -6.97 17.14
N PRO A 398 17.57 -6.62 18.44
CA PRO A 398 18.12 -7.42 19.54
C PRO A 398 17.37 -8.75 19.74
N LYS A 399 16.14 -8.85 19.26
CA LYS A 399 15.33 -10.09 19.28
C LYS A 399 15.69 -10.99 18.12
N ARG A 400 16.02 -10.39 16.97
CA ARG A 400 16.28 -11.08 15.72
C ARG A 400 17.69 -11.65 15.62
N TYR A 401 18.70 -10.97 16.18
CA TYR A 401 20.11 -11.34 16.03
C TYR A 401 20.80 -11.49 17.38
N VAL A 402 21.61 -12.55 17.51
CA VAL A 402 22.57 -12.68 18.60
C VAL A 402 23.85 -11.95 18.17
N ALA A 403 23.96 -10.67 18.51
CA ALA A 403 25.02 -9.79 18.03
C ALA A 403 25.58 -8.89 19.16
N PRO A 404 26.54 -9.36 19.96
CA PRO A 404 27.08 -8.58 21.08
C PRO A 404 27.71 -7.24 20.68
N GLY A 405 28.26 -7.17 19.46
CA GLY A 405 28.86 -5.95 18.90
C GLY A 405 27.89 -5.05 18.13
N LEU A 406 26.57 -5.26 18.23
CA LEU A 406 25.56 -4.49 17.50
C LEU A 406 25.57 -3.01 17.89
N ILE A 407 25.65 -2.15 16.88
CA ILE A 407 25.58 -0.68 17.00
C ILE A 407 24.65 -0.14 15.91
N PRO A 408 23.36 0.05 16.18
CA PRO A 408 22.49 0.73 15.23
C PRO A 408 22.87 2.21 15.12
N SER A 409 22.66 2.78 13.95
CA SER A 409 22.97 4.17 13.69
C SER A 409 21.96 4.84 12.79
N VAL A 410 21.37 5.93 13.29
CA VAL A 410 20.46 6.79 12.53
C VAL A 410 21.22 8.02 12.07
N SER A 411 21.18 8.30 10.76
CA SER A 411 21.76 9.49 10.13
C SER A 411 20.65 10.33 9.51
N THR A 412 20.37 11.50 10.09
CA THR A 412 19.21 12.32 9.73
C THR A 412 19.59 13.77 9.48
N ILE A 413 18.83 14.48 8.64
CA ILE A 413 18.94 15.94 8.50
C ILE A 413 18.13 16.70 9.57
N GLY A 414 17.39 15.98 10.41
CA GLY A 414 16.51 16.52 11.45
C GLY A 414 15.26 17.20 10.90
N PRO A 415 14.34 16.52 10.17
CA PRO A 415 13.12 17.17 9.67
C PRO A 415 12.24 17.70 10.80
N LYS A 416 11.73 18.93 10.65
CA LYS A 416 10.98 19.59 11.73
C LYS A 416 9.64 18.92 12.04
N VAL A 417 9.06 18.21 11.08
CA VAL A 417 7.77 17.49 11.21
C VAL A 417 7.89 16.13 11.92
N SER A 418 9.10 15.74 12.35
CA SER A 418 9.38 14.39 12.87
C SER A 418 9.61 14.37 14.40
N SER A 419 9.06 15.32 15.16
CA SER A 419 9.24 15.38 16.63
C SER A 419 8.94 14.05 17.33
N ASP A 420 7.80 13.43 17.02
CA ASP A 420 7.38 12.15 17.62
C ASP A 420 8.35 11.01 17.35
N PHE A 421 9.04 11.06 16.20
CA PHE A 421 10.08 10.07 15.87
C PHE A 421 11.27 10.20 16.82
N PHE A 422 11.72 11.43 17.09
CA PHE A 422 12.86 11.70 17.96
C PHE A 422 12.60 11.34 19.42
N GLU A 423 11.40 11.61 19.92
CA GLU A 423 11.00 11.24 21.29
C GLU A 423 10.97 9.72 21.47
N LYS A 424 10.42 8.99 20.50
CA LYS A 424 10.42 7.52 20.53
C LYS A 424 11.82 6.94 20.33
N LEU A 425 12.65 7.58 19.50
CA LEU A 425 14.03 7.16 19.30
C LEU A 425 14.84 7.28 20.60
N LEU A 426 14.63 8.34 21.37
CA LEU A 426 15.24 8.54 22.68
C LEU A 426 14.86 7.41 23.64
N ASP A 427 13.57 7.07 23.75
CA ASP A 427 13.09 5.95 24.57
C ASP A 427 13.78 4.63 24.17
N ILE A 428 13.73 4.29 22.88
CA ILE A 428 14.32 3.05 22.34
C ILE A 428 15.81 2.99 22.63
N LYS A 429 16.54 4.09 22.40
CA LYS A 429 17.97 4.15 22.67
C LYS A 429 18.25 3.91 24.16
N ASN A 430 17.49 4.52 25.07
CA ASN A 430 17.71 4.37 26.51
C ASN A 430 17.39 2.95 26.99
N ARG A 431 16.32 2.33 26.49
CA ARG A 431 15.90 0.99 26.90
C ARG A 431 16.76 -0.12 26.30
N LEU A 432 17.17 0.00 25.04
CA LEU A 432 17.79 -1.10 24.29
C LEU A 432 19.28 -0.88 23.96
N TYR A 433 19.74 0.37 23.85
CA TYR A 433 21.04 0.72 23.26
C TYR A 433 21.87 1.71 24.09
N ALA A 434 21.71 1.68 25.42
CA ALA A 434 22.52 2.48 26.35
C ALA A 434 24.01 2.09 26.32
N ASN A 435 24.84 2.91 26.96
CA ASN A 435 26.28 2.68 27.16
C ASN A 435 27.05 2.56 25.83
N GLY A 436 26.78 3.49 24.90
CA GLY A 436 27.54 3.60 23.66
C GLY A 436 27.20 2.56 22.58
N LYS A 437 26.10 1.82 22.75
CA LYS A 437 25.57 0.85 21.78
C LYS A 437 24.69 1.48 20.68
N PHE A 438 24.52 2.79 20.68
CA PHE A 438 23.82 3.52 19.62
C PHE A 438 24.70 4.63 19.04
N GLN A 439 24.59 4.90 17.73
CA GLN A 439 25.26 6.04 17.11
C GLN A 439 24.27 6.98 16.41
N MET A 440 24.06 8.15 17.00
CA MET A 440 23.25 9.23 16.40
C MET A 440 24.11 10.17 15.55
N GLN A 441 23.62 10.55 14.37
CA GLN A 441 24.29 11.48 13.47
C GLN A 441 23.31 12.49 12.87
N PHE A 442 23.68 13.77 12.89
CA PHE A 442 22.99 14.84 12.17
C PHE A 442 23.80 15.27 10.94
N SER A 443 23.18 15.26 9.78
CA SER A 443 23.73 15.73 8.51
C SER A 443 23.44 17.22 8.34
N ILE A 444 24.48 18.05 8.52
CA ILE A 444 24.35 19.50 8.64
C ILE A 444 25.06 20.24 7.53
N HIS A 445 26.24 19.75 7.14
CA HIS A 445 27.02 20.14 5.95
C HIS A 445 27.56 21.57 5.88
N THR A 446 26.99 22.56 6.56
CA THR A 446 27.52 23.93 6.64
C THR A 446 27.05 24.62 7.91
N SER A 447 27.81 25.59 8.42
CA SER A 447 27.38 26.48 9.51
C SER A 447 26.53 27.66 9.02
N ASP A 448 26.38 27.84 7.71
CA ASP A 448 25.52 28.86 7.11
C ASP A 448 24.09 28.32 6.94
N VAL A 449 23.13 28.95 7.64
CA VAL A 449 21.73 28.50 7.66
C VAL A 449 21.07 28.61 6.28
N GLN A 450 21.33 29.67 5.52
CA GLN A 450 20.71 29.88 4.21
C GLN A 450 21.23 28.88 3.18
N LYS A 451 22.54 28.62 3.22
CA LYS A 451 23.15 27.58 2.36
C LYS A 451 22.71 26.19 2.75
N ARG A 452 22.49 25.93 4.04
CA ARG A 452 21.91 24.66 4.52
C ARG A 452 20.47 24.47 4.02
N ASP A 453 19.69 25.53 3.93
CA ASP A 453 18.34 25.51 3.34
C ASP A 453 18.35 25.29 1.84
N THR A 454 19.32 25.87 1.14
CA THR A 454 19.53 25.63 -0.29
C THR A 454 19.94 24.18 -0.57
N LEU A 455 20.89 23.65 0.21
CA LEU A 455 21.42 22.30 0.02
C LEU A 455 20.39 21.20 0.31
N MET A 456 19.52 21.43 1.30
CA MET A 456 18.52 20.47 1.79
C MET A 456 17.16 21.18 1.90
N PRO A 457 16.38 21.23 0.80
CA PRO A 457 15.26 22.15 0.60
C PRO A 457 13.97 21.72 1.31
N ILE A 458 14.06 21.42 2.61
CA ILE A 458 12.93 21.17 3.50
C ILE A 458 13.11 21.92 4.83
N LYS A 459 12.00 22.12 5.55
CA LYS A 459 12.07 22.58 6.94
C LYS A 459 12.69 21.52 7.84
N LYS A 460 13.73 21.92 8.53
CA LYS A 460 14.54 21.09 9.43
C LYS A 460 14.79 21.82 10.75
N MET A 461 15.19 21.06 11.75
CA MET A 461 15.61 21.58 13.05
C MET A 461 16.72 22.60 12.85
N SER A 462 16.58 23.73 13.52
CA SER A 462 17.62 24.72 13.74
C SER A 462 18.78 24.12 14.56
N PHE A 463 19.93 24.79 14.57
CA PHE A 463 21.05 24.31 15.38
C PHE A 463 20.74 24.26 16.88
N PRO A 464 20.04 25.25 17.48
CA PRO A 464 19.61 25.14 18.87
C PRO A 464 18.68 23.95 19.14
N GLU A 465 17.71 23.68 18.24
CA GLU A 465 16.82 22.51 18.38
C GLU A 465 17.61 21.18 18.32
N ILE A 466 18.65 21.10 17.48
CA ILE A 466 19.56 19.93 17.43
C ILE A 466 20.39 19.82 18.72
N ALA A 467 20.89 20.95 19.23
CA ALA A 467 21.68 21.00 20.46
C ALA A 467 20.84 20.51 21.66
N GLU A 468 19.64 21.07 21.84
CA GLU A 468 18.70 20.70 22.90
C GLU A 468 18.33 19.21 22.83
N PHE A 469 18.00 18.70 21.65
CA PHE A 469 17.75 17.27 21.48
C PHE A 469 18.98 16.44 21.86
N GLY A 470 20.18 16.87 21.43
CA GLY A 470 21.39 16.11 21.70
C GLY A 470 21.78 16.07 23.18
N GLU A 471 21.58 17.16 23.91
CA GLU A 471 21.76 17.22 25.37
C GLU A 471 20.81 16.26 26.10
N ARG A 472 19.56 16.14 25.63
CA ARG A 472 18.60 15.16 26.15
C ARG A 472 18.93 13.72 25.76
N PHE A 473 19.54 13.52 24.59
CA PHE A 473 19.82 12.21 24.02
C PHE A 473 21.10 11.56 24.57
N PHE A 474 22.08 12.37 24.96
CA PHE A 474 23.37 11.92 25.44
C PHE A 474 23.36 11.67 26.95
N ASN A 475 23.84 10.49 27.36
CA ASN A 475 24.18 10.19 28.76
C ASN A 475 25.68 9.88 28.88
N PRO A 476 26.29 10.08 30.07
CA PRO A 476 27.66 9.65 30.32
C PRO A 476 27.87 8.16 29.96
N GLY A 477 28.92 7.87 29.18
CA GLY A 477 29.20 6.54 28.64
C GLY A 477 28.61 6.28 27.25
N ASP A 478 27.78 7.17 26.73
CA ASP A 478 27.32 7.11 25.35
C ASP A 478 28.38 7.62 24.36
N ARG A 479 28.14 7.28 23.08
CA ARG A 479 28.87 7.90 21.98
C ARG A 479 28.39 9.34 21.82
N LYS A 480 29.34 10.27 21.65
CA LYS A 480 29.04 11.63 21.24
C LYS A 480 28.24 11.64 19.94
N ILE A 481 27.28 12.55 19.87
CA ILE A 481 26.41 12.73 18.71
C ILE A 481 27.22 13.37 17.59
N THR A 482 27.20 12.74 16.42
CA THR A 482 28.03 13.20 15.30
C THR A 482 27.33 14.31 14.53
N LEU A 483 28.00 15.46 14.40
CA LEU A 483 27.65 16.52 13.48
C LEU A 483 28.44 16.29 12.18
N ASN A 484 27.76 15.83 11.14
CA ASN A 484 28.36 15.40 9.88
C ASN A 484 28.40 16.56 8.87
N PHE A 485 29.60 16.87 8.39
CA PHE A 485 29.87 17.90 7.41
C PHE A 485 30.50 17.31 6.15
N ILE A 486 29.96 17.70 5.00
CA ILE A 486 30.63 17.51 3.73
C ILE A 486 31.42 18.80 3.49
N VAL A 487 32.73 18.69 3.30
CA VAL A 487 33.59 19.86 3.11
C VAL A 487 33.51 20.30 1.65
N MET A 488 32.69 21.32 1.38
CA MET A 488 32.40 21.78 0.01
C MET A 488 32.78 23.24 -0.19
N LYS A 489 33.23 23.53 -1.41
CA LYS A 489 33.56 24.89 -1.82
C LYS A 489 32.34 25.79 -1.76
N GLY A 490 32.49 26.94 -1.13
CA GLY A 490 31.40 27.89 -0.95
C GLY A 490 30.37 27.52 0.12
N TYR A 491 30.57 26.45 0.89
CA TYR A 491 29.73 26.07 2.03
C TYR A 491 30.55 26.14 3.32
N PRO A 492 30.62 27.31 3.99
CA PRO A 492 31.53 27.51 5.11
C PRO A 492 31.18 26.61 6.30
N ILE A 493 32.20 26.25 7.05
CA ILE A 493 32.10 25.50 8.30
C ILE A 493 32.91 26.28 9.33
N GLU A 494 32.20 27.02 10.19
CA GLU A 494 32.79 27.94 11.15
C GLU A 494 32.77 27.35 12.58
N PRO A 495 33.92 26.87 13.11
CA PRO A 495 33.99 26.24 14.42
C PRO A 495 33.52 27.14 15.57
N ALA A 496 33.76 28.46 15.48
CA ALA A 496 33.33 29.43 16.49
C ALA A 496 31.81 29.51 16.61
N ILE A 497 31.10 29.54 15.46
CA ILE A 497 29.63 29.53 15.42
C ILE A 497 29.11 28.22 16.03
N LEU A 498 29.69 27.09 15.63
CA LEU A 498 29.26 25.78 16.13
C LEU A 498 29.51 25.62 17.63
N ARG A 499 30.64 26.14 18.16
CA ARG A 499 30.95 26.11 19.60
C ARG A 499 29.97 26.92 20.43
N SER A 500 29.42 28.00 19.88
CA SER A 500 28.41 28.81 20.58
C SER A 500 27.06 28.10 20.77
N ILE A 501 26.85 26.97 20.08
CA ILE A 501 25.57 26.26 20.05
C ILE A 501 25.71 24.82 20.57
N PHE A 502 26.78 24.12 20.18
CA PHE A 502 26.98 22.70 20.50
C PHE A 502 28.06 22.52 21.57
N GLN A 503 27.76 21.70 22.57
CA GLN A 503 28.69 21.33 23.64
C GLN A 503 29.67 20.25 23.16
N PRO A 504 31.00 20.47 23.18
CA PRO A 504 31.97 19.47 22.74
C PRO A 504 31.97 18.16 23.53
N GLU A 505 31.42 18.15 24.74
CA GLU A 505 31.23 16.98 25.59
C GLU A 505 30.15 16.04 25.02
N VAL A 506 29.14 16.60 24.36
CA VAL A 506 27.99 15.89 23.79
C VAL A 506 28.20 15.59 22.30
N PHE A 507 28.88 16.49 21.58
CA PHE A 507 28.97 16.45 20.12
C PHE A 507 30.39 16.20 19.61
N ILE A 508 30.48 15.46 18.50
CA ILE A 508 31.72 15.21 17.75
C ILE A 508 31.56 15.69 16.32
N ILE A 509 32.59 16.28 15.75
CA ILE A 509 32.60 16.75 14.36
C ILE A 509 33.09 15.62 13.45
N LYS A 510 32.36 15.37 12.37
CA LYS A 510 32.81 14.46 11.30
C LYS A 510 32.90 15.21 9.99
N LEU A 511 34.08 15.20 9.38
CA LEU A 511 34.36 15.79 8.08
C LEU A 511 34.49 14.68 7.03
N THR A 512 33.76 14.80 5.93
CA THR A 512 33.81 13.87 4.79
C THR A 512 33.98 14.63 3.48
N PRO A 513 34.65 14.04 2.49
CA PRO A 513 34.66 14.62 1.14
C PRO A 513 33.26 14.56 0.53
N LEU A 514 33.00 15.40 -0.47
CA LEU A 514 31.79 15.29 -1.29
C LEU A 514 31.90 14.04 -2.16
N ASN A 515 30.91 13.15 -2.03
CA ASN A 515 30.85 11.99 -2.91
C ASN A 515 30.45 12.42 -4.33
N PRO A 516 30.97 11.74 -5.37
CA PRO A 516 30.82 12.17 -6.76
C PRO A 516 29.47 11.76 -7.38
N THR A 517 28.35 12.11 -6.73
CA THR A 517 26.99 11.82 -7.20
C THR A 517 26.64 12.59 -8.48
N ILE A 518 25.64 12.11 -9.21
CA ILE A 518 25.17 12.80 -10.43
C ILE A 518 24.55 14.14 -10.06
N ASN A 519 23.75 14.20 -8.99
CA ASN A 519 23.19 15.46 -8.51
C ASN A 519 24.26 16.45 -8.04
N ALA A 520 25.34 16.01 -7.38
CA ALA A 520 26.43 16.90 -7.01
C ALA A 520 27.08 17.56 -8.25
N ARG A 521 27.31 16.77 -9.32
CA ARG A 521 27.85 17.28 -10.60
C ARG A 521 26.89 18.25 -11.28
N ASN A 522 25.61 17.89 -11.36
CA ASN A 522 24.57 18.73 -11.98
C ASN A 522 24.39 20.07 -11.27
N ASN A 523 24.70 20.13 -9.96
CA ASN A 523 24.64 21.35 -9.16
C ASN A 523 26.02 22.01 -8.98
N SER A 524 27.04 21.56 -9.73
CA SER A 524 28.41 22.11 -9.68
C SER A 524 28.99 22.18 -8.26
N LEU A 525 28.71 21.18 -7.44
CA LEU A 525 29.25 21.07 -6.08
C LEU A 525 30.65 20.44 -6.13
N GLU A 526 31.62 21.08 -5.48
CA GLU A 526 33.03 20.66 -5.43
C GLU A 526 33.47 20.40 -3.99
N THR A 527 34.28 19.36 -3.77
CA THR A 527 34.90 19.08 -2.46
C THR A 527 36.11 19.99 -2.24
N GLU A 528 36.31 20.47 -1.01
CA GLU A 528 37.58 21.08 -0.57
C GLU A 528 38.45 20.08 0.22
N LEU A 529 37.87 18.98 0.68
CA LEU A 529 38.60 17.86 1.26
C LEU A 529 39.02 16.91 0.14
N ASP A 530 40.32 16.86 -0.13
CA ASP A 530 40.92 15.91 -1.06
C ASP A 530 40.83 14.49 -0.48
N PRO A 531 40.18 13.54 -1.18
CA PRO A 531 40.11 12.15 -0.76
C PRO A 531 41.48 11.48 -0.57
N ASP A 532 42.51 11.89 -1.31
CA ASP A 532 43.83 11.27 -1.23
C ASP A 532 44.75 11.99 -0.23
N ASN A 533 44.32 13.16 0.27
CA ASN A 533 45.13 13.99 1.15
C ASN A 533 44.31 14.65 2.28
N LYS A 534 44.27 13.97 3.43
CA LYS A 534 43.66 14.48 4.68
C LYS A 534 44.20 15.83 5.15
N SER A 535 45.43 16.21 4.74
CA SER A 535 46.03 17.46 5.19
C SER A 535 45.36 18.71 4.64
N THR A 536 44.55 18.57 3.58
CA THR A 536 43.74 19.66 3.00
C THR A 536 42.80 20.32 4.01
N VAL A 537 42.38 19.59 5.04
CA VAL A 537 41.52 20.13 6.11
C VAL A 537 42.23 20.25 7.46
N SER A 538 43.55 20.07 7.54
CA SER A 538 44.29 20.14 8.82
C SER A 538 44.02 21.44 9.57
N SER A 539 44.02 22.59 8.87
CA SER A 539 43.71 23.89 9.48
C SER A 539 42.32 23.93 10.11
N LEU A 540 41.32 23.35 9.43
CA LEU A 540 39.95 23.27 9.95
C LEU A 540 39.84 22.33 11.15
N VAL A 541 40.53 21.19 11.10
CA VAL A 541 40.61 20.24 12.22
C VAL A 541 41.25 20.89 13.45
N ASP A 542 42.35 21.61 13.27
CA ASP A 542 43.04 22.29 14.36
C ASP A 542 42.19 23.42 14.96
N LYS A 543 41.43 24.14 14.13
CA LYS A 543 40.42 25.10 14.64
C LYS A 543 39.35 24.40 15.47
N PHE A 544 38.79 23.27 15.02
CA PHE A 544 37.80 22.55 15.82
C PHE A 544 38.37 22.03 17.15
N ARG A 545 39.59 21.52 17.13
CA ARG A 545 40.32 21.11 18.35
C ARG A 545 40.56 22.28 19.30
N PHE A 546 40.92 23.45 18.76
CA PHE A 546 41.05 24.67 19.55
C PHE A 546 39.74 25.04 20.27
N PHE A 547 38.59 24.81 19.63
CA PHE A 547 37.27 24.99 20.26
C PHE A 547 36.79 23.78 21.10
N GLY A 548 37.64 22.77 21.29
CA GLY A 548 37.39 21.63 22.18
C GLY A 548 36.66 20.45 21.52
N PHE A 549 36.33 20.52 20.23
CA PHE A 549 35.64 19.41 19.56
C PHE A 549 36.60 18.28 19.19
N ASP A 550 36.21 17.06 19.55
CA ASP A 550 36.71 15.87 18.85
C ASP A 550 36.34 15.99 17.36
N THR A 551 37.30 15.72 16.49
CA THR A 551 37.12 15.85 15.04
C THR A 551 37.62 14.61 14.32
N LEU A 552 36.71 13.96 13.59
CA LEU A 552 36.97 12.78 12.77
C LEU A 552 36.99 13.16 11.28
N VAL A 553 38.16 13.02 10.64
CA VAL A 553 38.26 13.10 9.18
C VAL A 553 38.05 11.71 8.59
N SER A 554 36.89 11.52 7.96
CA SER A 554 36.43 10.24 7.42
C SER A 554 36.50 10.27 5.91
N ILE A 555 37.65 9.87 5.38
CA ILE A 555 37.81 9.56 3.97
C ILE A 555 37.57 8.07 3.77
N GLY A 556 36.61 7.71 2.92
CA GLY A 556 36.39 6.33 2.49
C GLY A 556 37.48 5.88 1.52
N ASP A 557 37.58 4.57 1.28
CA ASP A 557 38.45 4.06 0.22
C ASP A 557 37.92 4.58 -1.13
N THR A 558 38.79 5.06 -2.03
CA THR A 558 38.35 5.57 -3.33
C THR A 558 37.65 4.49 -4.16
N GLY A 559 37.99 3.21 -3.95
CA GLY A 559 37.27 2.07 -4.52
C GLY A 559 35.81 1.96 -4.07
N GLU A 560 35.44 2.47 -2.89
CA GLU A 560 34.03 2.53 -2.46
C GLU A 560 33.21 3.53 -3.31
N ASN A 561 33.85 4.58 -3.81
CA ASN A 561 33.20 5.53 -4.71
C ASN A 561 32.98 4.93 -6.10
N GLU A 562 33.92 4.10 -6.58
CA GLU A 562 33.77 3.35 -7.83
C GLU A 562 32.65 2.30 -7.71
N ILE A 563 32.60 1.58 -6.59
CA ILE A 563 31.54 0.61 -6.27
C ILE A 563 30.19 1.31 -6.05
N GLY A 564 30.22 2.55 -5.54
CA GLY A 564 29.04 3.32 -5.20
C GLY A 564 28.49 3.05 -3.81
N SER A 565 29.25 2.43 -2.89
CA SER A 565 28.78 2.06 -1.53
C SER A 565 28.60 3.26 -0.59
N ASN A 566 29.13 4.43 -0.96
CA ASN A 566 29.06 5.66 -0.15
C ASN A 566 27.81 6.54 -0.41
N CYS A 567 27.01 6.27 -1.46
CA CYS A 567 25.86 7.10 -1.85
C CYS A 567 24.58 6.33 -2.18
N GLY A 568 23.44 6.75 -1.63
CA GLY A 568 22.13 6.24 -2.05
C GLY A 568 21.81 6.51 -3.53
N GLN A 569 21.30 5.49 -4.23
CA GLN A 569 20.86 5.51 -5.65
C GLN A 569 21.94 5.73 -6.71
N TYR A 570 23.20 5.95 -6.35
CA TYR A 570 24.28 6.24 -7.33
C TYR A 570 24.41 5.18 -8.42
N VAL A 571 24.31 3.90 -8.03
CA VAL A 571 24.43 2.76 -8.94
C VAL A 571 23.28 2.70 -9.93
N SER A 572 22.06 2.94 -9.46
CA SER A 572 20.85 2.93 -10.29
C SER A 572 20.85 4.07 -11.31
N VAL A 573 21.34 5.26 -10.91
CA VAL A 573 21.35 6.45 -11.77
C VAL A 573 22.49 6.43 -12.80
N LEU A 574 23.69 5.99 -12.43
CA LEU A 574 24.81 5.87 -13.39
C LEU A 574 24.46 5.05 -14.64
N LYS A 575 23.64 4.01 -14.47
CA LYS A 575 23.24 3.14 -15.58
C LYS A 575 22.14 3.73 -16.45
N SER A 576 21.21 4.54 -15.93
CA SER A 576 20.23 5.21 -16.81
C SER A 576 20.90 6.12 -17.84
N THR A 577 22.02 6.76 -17.48
CA THR A 577 22.81 7.62 -18.36
C THR A 577 23.71 6.85 -19.36
N GLN A 578 24.08 5.60 -19.08
CA GLN A 578 24.88 4.78 -20.02
C GLN A 578 24.08 4.13 -21.15
N TYR A 579 22.74 4.14 -21.07
CA TYR A 579 21.86 3.68 -22.15
C TYR A 579 21.24 4.84 -22.97
N GLN A 580 21.64 6.09 -22.69
CA GLN A 580 21.16 7.30 -23.40
C GLN A 580 22.24 8.00 -24.23
N ASN A 581 23.46 7.47 -24.30
CA ASN A 581 24.55 7.97 -25.15
C ASN A 581 24.97 6.92 -26.17
#